data_AF-A0A9D1DJV0-F1
#
_entry.id   AF-A0A9D1DJV0-F1
#
_cell.length_a   1.000
_cell.length_b   1.000
_cell.length_c   1.000
_cell.angle_alpha   90.00
_cell.angle_beta   90.00
_cell.angle_gamma   90.00
#
_symmetry.space_group_name_H-M   'P 1'
#
loop_
_entity.id
_entity.type
_entity.pdbx_description
1 polymer ?
#
loop_
_entity_poly.entity_id
_entity_poly.type
_entity_poly.pdbx_seq_one_letter_code
_entity_poly.pdbx_strand_id
1 'polypeptide(L)'
;MPVTQEQLAGIIIVAVIDLPLIVISIVLMMGRGSDFIAGINTMSHREKEKYDLPALCRSVGRFTLIAGLLMPTVVLGGILAAIFIAYTVIGAIVLLIRLNTGGKFRR
;
A
#
# COMPACT_ATOMS: atom_id res chain seq x y z
N MET A 1 -1.50 -0.76 -30.14
CA MET A 1 -1.71 0.68 -30.37
C MET A 1 -0.58 1.44 -29.70
N PRO A 2 0.03 2.44 -30.33
CA PRO A 2 1.04 3.27 -29.67
C PRO A 2 0.42 4.04 -28.50
N VAL A 3 1.20 4.26 -27.44
CA VAL A 3 0.80 5.08 -26.29
C VAL A 3 0.55 6.51 -26.78
N THR A 4 -0.59 7.10 -26.41
CA THR A 4 -0.92 8.47 -26.78
C THR A 4 -0.15 9.49 -25.93
N GLN A 5 -0.06 10.74 -26.38
CA GLN A 5 0.57 11.82 -25.58
C GLN A 5 -0.14 12.04 -24.24
N GLU A 6 -1.46 11.87 -24.21
CA GLU A 6 -2.26 11.94 -22.99
C GLU A 6 -1.93 10.80 -22.03
N GLN A 7 -1.80 9.57 -22.53
CA GLN A 7 -1.39 8.42 -21.73
C GLN A 7 0.03 8.57 -21.22
N LEU A 8 0.94 9.11 -22.04
CA LEU A 8 2.31 9.40 -21.63
C LEU A 8 2.34 10.42 -20.48
N ALA A 9 1.61 11.53 -20.62
CA ALA A 9 1.49 12.53 -19.55
C ALA A 9 0.89 11.92 -18.27
N GLY A 10 -0.16 11.10 -18.40
CA GLY A 10 -0.77 10.40 -17.28
C GLY A 10 0.19 9.44 -16.57
N ILE A 11 0.99 8.67 -17.32
CA ILE A 11 1.99 7.76 -16.75
C ILE A 11 3.06 8.55 -15.99
N ILE A 12 3.52 9.69 -16.53
CA ILE A 12 4.51 10.54 -15.85
C ILE A 12 3.94 11.08 -14.53
N ILE A 13 2.71 11.58 -14.55
CA ILE A 13 2.04 12.09 -13.34
C ILE A 13 1.89 11.00 -12.28
N VAL A 14 1.45 9.80 -12.68
CA VAL A 14 1.31 8.67 -11.77
C VAL A 14 2.67 8.23 -11.22
N ALA A 15 3.72 8.18 -12.04
CA ALA A 15 5.05 7.76 -11.62
C ALA A 15 5.63 8.66 -10.52
N VAL A 16 5.35 9.98 -10.54
CA VAL A 16 5.79 10.90 -9.48
C VAL A 16 5.23 10.53 -8.11
N ILE A 17 4.01 9.97 -8.06
CA ILE A 17 3.34 9.56 -6.83
C ILE A 17 3.69 8.11 -6.45
N ASP A 18 3.76 7.24 -7.45
CA ASP A 18 4.02 5.80 -7.28
C ASP A 18 5.45 5.51 -6.81
N LEU A 19 6.46 6.20 -7.35
CA LEU A 19 7.86 5.93 -6.98
C LEU A 19 8.13 6.10 -5.47
N PRO A 20 7.70 7.20 -4.80
CA PRO A 20 7.77 7.30 -3.35
C PRO A 20 6.98 6.19 -2.64
N LEU A 21 5.81 5.81 -3.15
CA LEU A 21 4.98 4.77 -2.56
C LEU A 21 5.68 3.40 -2.59
N ILE A 22 6.33 3.06 -3.70
CA ILE A 22 7.16 1.87 -3.84
C ILE A 22 8.33 1.91 -2.84
N VAL A 23 9.03 3.04 -2.71
CA VAL A 23 10.13 3.18 -1.74
C VAL A 23 9.62 2.96 -0.31
N ILE A 24 8.51 3.59 0.08
CA ILE A 24 7.88 3.41 1.40
C ILE A 24 7.49 1.94 1.60
N SER A 25 6.92 1.30 0.58
CA SER A 25 6.52 -0.11 0.65
C SER A 25 7.71 -1.05 0.92
N ILE A 26 8.87 -0.77 0.31
CA ILE A 26 10.11 -1.52 0.54
C ILE A 26 10.59 -1.33 1.98
N VAL A 27 10.58 -0.09 2.49
CA VAL A 27 10.94 0.21 3.89
C VAL A 27 10.02 -0.54 4.86
N LEU A 28 8.71 -0.54 4.60
CA LEU A 28 7.72 -1.29 5.38
C LEU A 28 7.97 -2.80 5.32
N MET A 29 8.34 -3.34 4.16
CA MET A 29 8.69 -4.75 4.00
C MET A 29 9.98 -5.17 4.73
N MET A 30 10.87 -4.22 5.04
CA MET A 30 12.00 -4.46 5.94
C MET A 30 11.59 -4.51 7.42
N GLY A 31 10.30 -4.35 7.74
CA GLY A 31 9.78 -4.28 9.10
C GLY A 31 10.05 -2.94 9.79
N ARG A 32 10.29 -1.88 9.01
CA ARG A 32 10.60 -0.52 9.49
C ARG A 32 9.53 0.46 9.02
N GLY A 33 9.59 1.71 9.49
CA GLY A 33 8.71 2.78 9.00
C GLY A 33 7.26 2.66 9.47
N SER A 34 7.03 2.12 10.68
CA SER A 34 5.69 2.00 11.27
C SER A 34 4.98 3.35 11.39
N ASP A 35 5.72 4.45 11.44
CA ASP A 35 5.17 5.81 11.51
C ASP A 35 4.49 6.25 10.21
N PHE A 36 4.72 5.55 9.07
CA PHE A 36 3.94 5.75 7.85
C PHE A 36 2.54 5.13 7.93
N ILE A 37 2.27 4.28 8.93
CA ILE A 37 0.95 3.69 9.16
C ILE A 37 0.19 4.64 10.09
N ALA A 38 -0.77 5.40 9.55
CA ALA A 38 -1.47 6.45 10.28
C ALA A 38 -2.03 6.00 11.65
N GLY A 39 -2.66 4.81 11.72
CA GLY A 39 -3.18 4.26 12.97
C GLY A 39 -2.11 3.88 14.00
N ILE A 40 -0.88 3.61 13.56
CA ILE A 40 0.26 3.50 14.46
C ILE A 40 0.80 4.88 14.80
N ASN A 41 0.99 5.76 13.82
CA ASN A 41 1.56 7.09 14.06
C ASN A 41 0.82 7.89 15.15
N THR A 42 -0.50 7.79 15.20
CA THR A 42 -1.35 8.47 16.21
C THR A 42 -1.50 7.73 17.54
N MET A 43 -1.01 6.50 17.63
CA MET A 43 -1.11 5.65 18.81
C MET A 43 -0.08 6.05 19.88
N SER A 44 -0.48 5.98 21.16
CA SER A 44 0.45 6.25 22.27
C SER A 44 1.58 5.22 22.34
N HIS A 45 2.76 5.59 22.85
CA HIS A 45 3.90 4.67 22.96
C HIS A 45 3.57 3.37 23.71
N ARG A 46 2.86 3.48 24.85
CA ARG A 46 2.43 2.31 25.64
C ARG A 46 1.51 1.36 24.88
N GLU A 47 0.72 1.90 23.95
CA GLU A 47 -0.20 1.10 23.15
C GLU A 47 0.52 0.50 21.94
N LYS A 48 1.44 1.23 21.30
CA LYS A 48 2.32 0.72 20.24
C LYS A 48 3.11 -0.52 20.69
N GLU A 49 3.60 -0.53 21.93
CA GLU A 49 4.37 -1.65 22.52
C GLU A 49 3.61 -2.97 22.57
N LYS A 50 2.27 -2.93 22.54
CA LYS A 50 1.41 -4.11 22.51
C LYS A 50 1.41 -4.79 21.15
N TYR A 51 2.05 -4.20 20.12
CA TYR A 51 2.02 -4.71 18.76
C TYR A 51 3.40 -5.18 18.27
N ASP A 52 3.42 -6.23 17.44
CA ASP A 52 4.53 -6.61 16.58
C ASP A 52 4.57 -5.67 15.37
N LEU A 53 5.18 -4.49 15.57
CA LEU A 53 5.33 -3.47 14.53
C LEU A 53 6.07 -4.00 13.28
N PRO A 54 7.16 -4.78 13.38
CA PRO A 54 7.79 -5.37 12.20
C PRO A 54 6.87 -6.27 11.38
N ALA A 55 6.08 -7.14 12.00
CA ALA A 55 5.13 -7.99 11.29
C ALA A 55 4.00 -7.17 10.65
N LEU A 56 3.51 -6.14 11.36
CA LEU A 56 2.51 -5.21 10.86
C LEU A 56 3.01 -4.44 9.63
N CYS A 57 4.19 -3.84 9.71
CA CYS A 57 4.83 -3.12 8.62
C CYS A 57 4.99 -4.02 7.39
N ARG A 58 5.47 -5.25 7.58
CA ARG A 58 5.59 -6.23 6.49
C ARG A 58 4.25 -6.54 5.81
N SER A 59 3.17 -6.60 6.59
CA SER A 59 1.83 -6.86 6.04
C SER A 59 1.32 -5.67 5.21
N VAL A 60 1.48 -4.45 5.71
CA VAL A 60 1.07 -3.23 5.00
C VAL A 60 1.95 -3.02 3.77
N GLY A 61 3.27 -3.14 3.91
CA GLY A 61 4.23 -2.95 2.81
C GLY A 61 3.99 -3.87 1.62
N ARG A 62 3.63 -5.15 1.83
CA ARG A 62 3.29 -6.07 0.72
C ARG A 62 2.06 -5.62 -0.06
N PHE A 63 1.02 -5.17 0.64
CA PHE A 63 -0.18 -4.63 0.00
C PHE A 63 0.14 -3.35 -0.77
N THR A 64 0.85 -2.42 -0.13
CA THR A 64 1.24 -1.13 -0.73
C THR A 64 2.16 -1.30 -1.94
N LEU A 65 3.08 -2.27 -1.94
CA LEU A 65 3.97 -2.54 -3.07
C LEU A 65 3.17 -2.97 -4.31
N ILE A 66 2.26 -3.93 -4.14
CA ILE A 66 1.42 -4.42 -5.26
C ILE A 66 0.49 -3.30 -5.75
N ALA A 67 -0.07 -2.50 -4.84
CA ALA A 67 -0.87 -1.34 -5.21
C ALA A 67 -0.08 -0.33 -6.04
N GLY A 68 1.16 0.01 -5.64
CA GLY A 68 2.05 0.89 -6.41
C GLY A 68 2.34 0.33 -7.80
N LEU A 69 2.77 -0.93 -7.90
CA LEU A 69 3.05 -1.58 -9.20
C LEU A 69 1.84 -1.64 -10.14
N LEU A 70 0.62 -1.71 -9.61
CA LEU A 70 -0.61 -1.69 -10.41
C LEU A 70 -1.11 -0.27 -10.72
N MET A 71 -0.64 0.77 -10.02
CA MET A 71 -1.16 2.13 -10.15
C MET A 71 -1.07 2.70 -11.59
N PRO A 72 0.01 2.47 -12.38
CA PRO A 72 0.08 2.95 -13.77
C PRO A 72 -1.03 2.38 -14.67
N THR A 73 -1.61 1.22 -14.32
CA THR A 73 -2.66 0.58 -15.11
C THR A 73 -3.96 1.38 -15.15
N VAL A 74 -4.16 2.31 -14.20
CA VAL A 74 -5.30 3.23 -14.18
C VAL A 74 -5.30 4.15 -15.40
N VAL A 75 -4.12 4.58 -15.87
CA VAL A 75 -3.98 5.46 -17.05
C VAL A 75 -4.37 4.74 -18.33
N LEU A 76 -4.22 3.41 -18.36
CA LEU A 76 -4.60 2.59 -19.51
C LEU A 76 -6.12 2.34 -19.58
N GLY A 77 -6.84 2.58 -18.48
CA GLY A 77 -8.31 2.49 -18.43
C GLY A 77 -8.87 1.07 -18.55
N GLY A 78 -10.18 0.98 -18.79
CA GLY A 78 -10.88 -0.28 -19.04
C GLY A 78 -10.71 -1.32 -17.94
N ILE A 79 -10.50 -2.59 -18.34
CA ILE A 79 -10.36 -3.70 -17.42
C ILE A 79 -9.10 -3.58 -16.53
N LEU A 80 -8.06 -2.90 -17.01
CA LEU A 80 -6.83 -2.69 -16.25
C LEU A 80 -7.06 -1.76 -15.06
N ALA A 81 -7.76 -0.65 -15.27
CA ALA A 81 -8.19 0.23 -14.18
C ALA A 81 -9.15 -0.49 -13.21
N ALA A 82 -10.05 -1.33 -13.72
CA ALA A 82 -10.96 -2.13 -12.88
C ALA A 82 -10.21 -3.13 -11.99
N ILE A 83 -9.14 -3.77 -12.50
CA ILE A 83 -8.29 -4.68 -11.72
C ILE A 83 -7.58 -3.92 -10.58
N PHE A 84 -7.05 -2.72 -10.85
CA PHE A 84 -6.44 -1.89 -9.80
C PHE A 84 -7.45 -1.54 -8.71
N ILE A 85 -8.66 -1.10 -9.09
CA ILE A 85 -9.73 -0.76 -8.14
C ILE A 85 -10.15 -2.00 -7.33
N ALA A 86 -10.37 -3.13 -7.99
CA ALA A 86 -10.73 -4.38 -7.32
C ALA A 86 -9.65 -4.82 -6.32
N TYR A 87 -8.37 -4.78 -6.73
CA TYR A 87 -7.24 -5.12 -5.86
C TYR A 87 -7.17 -4.20 -4.64
N THR A 88 -7.27 -2.89 -4.84
CA THR A 88 -7.17 -1.92 -3.74
C THR A 88 -8.34 -2.03 -2.76
N VAL A 89 -9.57 -2.17 -3.25
CA VAL A 89 -10.76 -2.29 -2.39
C VAL A 89 -10.76 -3.62 -1.63
N ILE A 90 -10.67 -4.75 -2.35
CA ILE A 90 -10.71 -6.08 -1.74
C ILE A 90 -9.47 -6.29 -0.86
N GLY A 91 -8.30 -5.91 -1.35
CA GLY A 91 -7.04 -6.00 -0.62
C GLY A 91 -7.04 -5.16 0.66
N ALA A 92 -7.59 -3.94 0.63
CA ALA A 92 -7.73 -3.13 1.83
C ALA A 92 -8.68 -3.79 2.85
N ILE A 93 -9.82 -4.34 2.41
CA ILE A 93 -10.75 -5.05 3.30
C ILE A 93 -10.04 -6.26 3.94
N VAL A 94 -9.37 -7.10 3.14
CA VAL A 94 -8.63 -8.26 3.64
C VAL A 94 -7.51 -7.84 4.60
N LEU A 95 -6.80 -6.76 4.29
CA LEU A 95 -5.77 -6.21 5.17
C LEU A 95 -6.40 -5.77 6.49
N LEU A 96 -7.47 -4.97 6.48
CA LEU A 96 -8.17 -4.52 7.68
C LEU A 96 -8.66 -5.69 8.54
N ILE A 97 -9.29 -6.69 7.94
CA ILE A 97 -9.70 -7.92 8.64
C ILE A 97 -8.47 -8.58 9.29
N ARG A 98 -7.37 -8.73 8.54
CA ARG A 98 -6.14 -9.34 9.04
C ARG A 98 -5.51 -8.53 10.17
N LEU A 99 -5.60 -7.20 10.14
CA LEU A 99 -5.10 -6.31 11.21
C LEU A 99 -5.95 -6.41 12.47
N ASN A 100 -7.25 -6.65 12.33
CA ASN A 100 -8.21 -6.70 13.43
C ASN A 100 -8.44 -8.11 14.00
N THR A 101 -8.09 -9.17 13.26
CA THR A 101 -8.42 -10.55 13.64
C THR A 101 -7.35 -11.19 14.54
N GLY A 102 -7.82 -11.76 15.66
CA GLY A 102 -7.09 -12.79 16.42
C GLY A 102 -5.84 -12.32 17.17
N GLY A 103 -5.66 -11.02 17.37
CA GLY A 103 -4.45 -10.50 18.03
C GLY A 103 -3.16 -10.88 17.30
N LYS A 104 -3.24 -11.18 15.99
CA LYS A 104 -2.11 -11.69 15.19
C LYS A 104 -0.86 -10.82 15.25
N PHE A 105 -1.08 -9.52 15.38
CA PHE A 105 -0.01 -8.53 15.51
C PHE A 105 0.10 -7.99 16.92
N ARG A 106 -0.60 -8.56 17.92
CA ARG A 106 -0.39 -8.23 19.32
C ARG A 106 0.71 -9.12 19.89
N ARG A 107 1.52 -8.55 20.76
CA ARG A 107 2.50 -9.27 21.58
C ARG A 107 1.82 -9.89 22.79
#